data_AF-A0A453KCS8-F1
#
_entry.id   AF-A0A453KCS8-F1
#
_cell.length_a   1.000
_cell.length_b   1.000
_cell.length_c   1.000
_cell.angle_alpha   90.00
_cell.angle_beta   90.00
_cell.angle_gamma   90.00
#
_symmetry.space_group_name_H-M   'P 1'
#
loop_
_entity.id
_entity.type
_entity.pdbx_description
1 polymer ?
#
loop_
_entity_poly.entity_id
_entity_poly.type
_entity_poly.pdbx_seq_one_letter_code
_entity_poly.pdbx_strand_id
1 'polypeptide(L)'
;AASSSLPTLDRLHETLEMLEKKERLLQKKSSAEIKKAKDYTKAKNKNAAIQCLKKKKLYETQIEQLSNFQLRVHDQIIMLENAKATTDTVDALRSGSSAVKAIQQSLEY
;
A
#
# COMPACT_ATOMS: atom_id res chain seq x y z
N ALA A 1 -17.76 18.50 -1.88
CA ALA A 1 -16.30 18.26 -1.84
C ALA A 1 -16.03 16.78 -2.16
N ALA A 2 -16.23 16.39 -3.42
CA ALA A 2 -15.83 15.08 -3.96
C ALA A 2 -14.49 15.15 -4.72
N SER A 3 -13.95 16.36 -4.86
CA SER A 3 -12.84 16.73 -5.74
C SER A 3 -11.44 16.46 -5.17
N SER A 4 -11.31 15.91 -3.95
CA SER A 4 -10.03 15.63 -3.32
C SER A 4 -9.67 14.13 -3.22
N SER A 5 -10.54 13.22 -3.68
CA SER A 5 -10.34 11.76 -3.53
C SER A 5 -9.35 11.19 -4.55
N LEU A 6 -9.44 11.59 -5.83
CA LEU A 6 -8.52 11.15 -6.90
C LEU A 6 -7.04 11.44 -6.60
N PRO A 7 -6.64 12.69 -6.28
CA PRO A 7 -5.24 12.98 -5.95
C PRO A 7 -4.77 12.28 -4.65
N THR A 8 -5.71 11.84 -3.80
CA THR A 8 -5.39 11.09 -2.58
C THR A 8 -5.13 9.61 -2.89
N LEU A 9 -5.90 9.01 -3.81
CA LEU A 9 -5.72 7.62 -4.23
C LEU A 9 -4.40 7.43 -5.01
N ASP A 10 -4.10 8.35 -5.92
CA ASP A 10 -2.82 8.35 -6.65
C ASP A 10 -1.63 8.43 -5.69
N ARG A 11 -1.71 9.32 -4.69
CA ARG A 11 -0.67 9.45 -3.66
C ARG A 11 -0.50 8.19 -2.80
N LEU A 12 -1.59 7.47 -2.51
CA LEU A 12 -1.51 6.20 -1.78
C LEU A 12 -0.84 5.11 -2.63
N HIS A 13 -1.14 5.05 -3.94
CA HIS A 13 -0.46 4.14 -4.86
C HIS A 13 1.03 4.44 -5.00
N GLU A 14 1.41 5.72 -5.15
CA GLU A 14 2.82 6.14 -5.15
C GLU A 14 3.52 5.75 -3.83
N THR A 15 2.84 5.94 -2.71
CA THR A 15 3.36 5.56 -1.39
C THR A 15 3.56 4.05 -1.29
N LEU A 16 2.60 3.25 -1.76
CA LEU A 16 2.70 1.80 -1.79
C LEU A 16 3.90 1.34 -2.64
N GLU A 17 4.04 1.88 -3.85
CA GLU A 17 5.13 1.55 -4.76
C GLU A 17 6.51 1.88 -4.14
N MET A 18 6.62 3.02 -3.44
CA MET A 18 7.82 3.41 -2.72
C MET A 18 8.14 2.42 -1.58
N LEU A 19 7.14 2.02 -0.80
CA LEU A 19 7.31 1.06 0.31
C LEU A 19 7.78 -0.30 -0.22
N GLU A 20 7.21 -0.78 -1.32
CA GLU A 20 7.64 -2.03 -1.96
C GLU A 20 9.07 -1.94 -2.53
N LYS A 21 9.42 -0.83 -3.20
CA LYS A 21 10.80 -0.60 -3.69
C LYS A 21 11.79 -0.67 -2.53
N LYS A 22 11.46 -0.07 -1.39
CA LYS A 22 12.29 -0.09 -0.17
C LYS A 22 12.39 -1.50 0.42
N GLU A 23 11.30 -2.24 0.47
CA GLU A 23 11.29 -3.63 0.94
C GLU A 23 12.19 -4.51 0.08
N ARG A 24 12.03 -4.46 -1.25
CA ARG A 24 12.87 -5.22 -2.20
C ARG A 24 14.36 -4.90 -2.04
N LEU A 25 14.71 -3.64 -1.76
CA LEU A 25 16.09 -3.25 -1.47
C LEU A 25 16.61 -3.89 -0.17
N LEU A 26 15.79 -3.89 0.89
CA LEU A 26 16.17 -4.52 2.16
C LEU A 26 16.26 -6.04 2.06
N GLN A 27 15.38 -6.70 1.31
CA GLN A 27 15.46 -8.12 1.02
C GLN A 27 16.79 -8.47 0.34
N LYS A 28 17.18 -7.71 -0.70
CA LYS A 28 18.49 -7.87 -1.37
C LYS A 28 19.67 -7.69 -0.39
N LYS A 29 19.61 -6.68 0.50
CA LYS A 29 20.64 -6.45 1.52
C LYS A 29 20.69 -7.60 2.54
N SER A 30 19.56 -8.12 2.98
CA SER A 30 19.46 -9.27 3.88
C SER A 30 20.11 -10.51 3.26
N SER A 31 19.77 -10.85 2.00
CA SER A 31 20.38 -11.96 1.28
C SER A 31 21.90 -11.79 1.12
N ALA A 32 22.38 -10.57 0.87
CA ALA A 32 23.81 -10.29 0.78
C ALA A 32 24.54 -10.51 2.11
N GLU A 33 23.93 -10.12 3.25
CA GLU A 33 24.53 -10.39 4.57
C GLU A 33 24.56 -11.89 4.90
N ILE A 34 23.58 -12.69 4.46
CA ILE A 34 23.65 -14.16 4.57
C ILE A 34 24.84 -14.71 3.79
N LYS A 35 25.06 -14.26 2.55
CA LYS A 35 26.18 -14.71 1.73
C LYS A 35 27.52 -14.39 2.42
N LYS A 36 27.69 -13.15 2.90
CA LYS A 36 28.87 -12.73 3.68
C LYS A 36 29.07 -13.56 4.94
N ALA A 37 27.99 -13.83 5.69
CA ALA A 37 28.07 -14.66 6.90
C ALA A 37 28.59 -16.07 6.58
N LYS A 38 28.11 -16.68 5.48
CA LYS A 38 28.60 -17.99 4.99
C LYS A 38 30.08 -17.94 4.63
N ASP A 39 30.52 -16.89 3.93
CA ASP A 39 31.92 -16.72 3.52
C ASP A 39 32.84 -16.53 4.74
N TYR A 40 32.44 -15.71 5.71
CA TYR A 40 33.18 -15.56 6.98
C TYR A 40 33.22 -16.85 7.81
N THR A 41 32.15 -17.64 7.76
CA THR A 41 32.10 -18.95 8.44
C THR A 41 33.12 -19.91 7.82
N LYS A 42 33.20 -19.97 6.48
CA LYS A 42 34.21 -20.77 5.76
C LYS A 42 35.64 -20.30 6.08
N ALA A 43 35.84 -18.99 6.21
CA ALA A 43 37.11 -18.40 6.63
C ALA A 43 37.40 -18.54 8.15
N LYS A 44 36.57 -19.28 8.90
CA LYS A 44 36.65 -19.46 10.36
C LYS A 44 36.60 -18.15 11.17
N ASN A 45 36.13 -17.05 10.56
CA ASN A 45 35.97 -15.75 11.21
C ASN A 45 34.57 -15.64 11.84
N LYS A 46 34.40 -16.24 13.04
CA LYS A 46 33.12 -16.28 13.75
C LYS A 46 32.57 -14.90 14.10
N ASN A 47 33.44 -13.96 14.51
CA ASN A 47 33.01 -12.63 14.93
C ASN A 47 32.38 -11.85 13.76
N ALA A 48 33.02 -11.87 12.59
CA ALA A 48 32.48 -11.22 11.39
C ALA A 48 31.17 -11.89 10.92
N ALA A 49 31.08 -13.22 10.98
CA ALA A 49 29.86 -13.94 10.63
C ALA A 49 28.68 -13.53 11.54
N ILE A 50 28.90 -13.44 12.87
CA ILE A 50 27.87 -12.99 13.82
C ILE A 50 27.43 -11.56 13.53
N GLN A 51 28.34 -10.66 13.18
CA GLN A 51 27.99 -9.28 12.82
C GLN A 51 27.09 -9.22 11.58
N CYS A 52 27.39 -10.01 10.54
CA CYS A 52 26.52 -10.14 9.36
C CYS A 52 25.12 -10.67 9.74
N LEU A 53 25.04 -11.68 10.61
CA LEU A 53 23.75 -12.23 11.06
C LEU A 53 22.92 -11.23 11.88
N LYS A 54 23.56 -10.42 12.73
CA LYS A 54 22.88 -9.32 13.45
C LYS A 54 22.31 -8.29 12.47
N LYS A 55 23.08 -7.93 11.44
CA LYS A 55 22.66 -6.97 10.42
C LYS A 55 21.54 -7.52 9.53
N LYS A 56 21.59 -8.81 9.16
CA LYS A 56 20.48 -9.53 8.52
C LYS A 56 19.20 -9.42 9.37
N LYS A 57 19.28 -9.73 10.66
CA LYS A 57 18.12 -9.66 11.57
C LYS A 57 17.51 -8.25 11.63
N LEU A 58 18.35 -7.22 11.66
CA LEU A 58 17.88 -5.83 11.60
C LEU A 58 17.11 -5.55 10.30
N TYR A 59 17.59 -6.02 9.15
CA TYR A 59 16.87 -5.86 7.88
C TYR A 59 15.56 -6.64 7.85
N GLU A 60 15.50 -7.84 8.44
CA GLU A 60 14.26 -8.61 8.56
C GLU A 60 13.21 -7.89 9.39
N THR A 61 13.57 -7.30 10.53
CA THR A 61 12.65 -6.48 11.32
C THR A 61 12.16 -5.25 10.55
N GLN A 62 13.03 -4.60 9.77
CA GLN A 62 12.60 -3.47 8.94
C GLN A 62 11.67 -3.90 7.79
N ILE A 63 11.90 -5.08 7.19
CA ILE A 63 11.02 -5.65 6.16
C ILE A 63 9.63 -5.90 6.75
N GLU A 64 9.54 -6.54 7.93
CA GLU A 64 8.27 -6.79 8.61
C GLU A 64 7.50 -5.48 8.89
N GLN A 65 8.20 -4.44 9.35
CA GLN A 65 7.59 -3.12 9.54
C GLN A 65 7.06 -2.52 8.23
N LEU A 66 7.79 -2.69 7.12
CA LEU A 66 7.33 -2.23 5.81
C LEU A 66 6.11 -2.99 5.34
N SER A 67 6.05 -4.32 5.52
CA SER A 67 4.87 -5.13 5.19
C SER A 67 3.64 -4.65 5.96
N ASN A 68 3.79 -4.32 7.25
CA ASN A 68 2.70 -3.74 8.05
C ASN A 68 2.25 -2.35 7.54
N PHE A 69 3.17 -1.55 7.00
CA PHE A 69 2.83 -0.26 6.41
C PHE A 69 2.12 -0.40 5.08
N GLN A 70 2.57 -1.32 4.23
CA GLN A 70 1.92 -1.65 2.96
C GLN A 70 0.49 -2.12 3.17
N LEU A 71 0.25 -3.01 4.15
CA LEU A 71 -1.11 -3.46 4.49
C LEU A 71 -2.04 -2.30 4.83
N ARG A 72 -1.59 -1.38 5.70
CA ARG A 72 -2.40 -0.21 6.07
C ARG A 72 -2.69 0.73 4.89
N VAL A 73 -1.73 0.91 3.99
CA VAL A 73 -1.93 1.71 2.77
C VAL A 73 -2.93 1.03 1.84
N HIS A 74 -2.83 -0.28 1.67
CA HIS A 74 -3.75 -1.07 0.86
C HIS A 74 -5.18 -1.03 1.39
N ASP A 75 -5.36 -1.20 2.70
CA ASP A 75 -6.68 -1.08 3.35
C ASP A 75 -7.30 0.31 3.13
N GLN A 76 -6.48 1.36 3.17
CA GLN A 76 -6.92 2.73 2.93
C GLN A 76 -7.32 2.97 1.46
N ILE A 77 -6.62 2.34 0.50
CA ILE A 77 -6.99 2.36 -0.92
C ILE A 77 -8.37 1.73 -1.10
N ILE A 78 -8.57 0.50 -0.60
CA ILE A 78 -9.86 -0.21 -0.69
C ILE A 78 -10.99 0.64 -0.09
N MET A 79 -10.76 1.26 1.08
CA MET A 79 -11.77 2.09 1.73
C MET A 79 -12.17 3.28 0.85
N LEU A 80 -11.20 3.95 0.21
CA LEU A 80 -11.48 5.08 -0.67
C LEU A 80 -12.18 4.67 -1.96
N GLU A 81 -11.83 3.52 -2.53
CA GLU A 81 -12.51 2.95 -3.71
C GLU A 81 -13.98 2.64 -3.39
N ASN A 82 -14.24 2.02 -2.24
CA ASN A 82 -15.61 1.75 -1.78
C ASN A 82 -16.41 3.05 -1.53
N ALA A 83 -15.79 4.05 -0.90
CA ALA A 83 -16.43 5.36 -0.69
C ALA A 83 -16.73 6.07 -2.01
N LYS A 84 -15.85 5.94 -3.01
CA LYS A 84 -16.07 6.46 -4.36
C LYS A 84 -17.26 5.74 -5.03
N ALA A 85 -17.29 4.41 -5.04
CA ALA A 85 -18.41 3.65 -5.63
C ALA A 85 -19.76 4.00 -4.97
N THR A 86 -19.76 4.19 -3.65
CA THR A 86 -20.95 4.64 -2.90
C THR A 86 -21.41 6.03 -3.34
N THR A 87 -20.46 6.97 -3.49
CA THR A 87 -20.75 8.34 -3.95
C THR A 87 -21.33 8.33 -5.37
N ASP A 88 -20.69 7.60 -6.29
CA ASP A 88 -21.12 7.48 -7.68
C ASP A 88 -22.54 6.86 -7.77
N THR A 89 -22.86 5.89 -6.90
CA THR A 89 -24.20 5.28 -6.80
C THR A 89 -25.24 6.29 -6.31
N VAL A 90 -24.94 7.04 -5.24
CA VAL A 90 -25.85 8.05 -4.69
C VAL A 90 -26.13 9.16 -5.71
N ASP A 91 -25.12 9.59 -6.47
CA ASP A 91 -25.28 10.61 -7.52
C ASP A 91 -26.16 10.11 -8.67
N ALA A 92 -26.02 8.85 -9.07
CA ALA A 92 -26.89 8.23 -10.07
C ALA A 92 -28.34 8.13 -9.58
N LEU A 93 -28.56 7.69 -8.34
CA LEU A 93 -29.90 7.60 -7.73
C LEU A 93 -30.56 8.98 -7.61
N ARG A 94 -29.80 10.01 -7.22
CA ARG A 94 -30.30 11.39 -7.15
C ARG A 94 -30.73 11.91 -8.52
N SER A 95 -29.91 11.66 -9.54
CA SER A 95 -30.21 12.04 -10.92
C SER A 95 -31.47 11.33 -11.44
N GLY A 96 -31.60 10.03 -11.19
CA GLY A 96 -32.79 9.26 -11.51
C GLY A 96 -34.05 9.76 -10.79
N SER A 97 -33.95 10.05 -9.48
CA SER A 97 -35.07 10.62 -8.71
C SER A 97 -35.53 11.97 -9.26
N SER A 98 -34.59 12.85 -9.64
CA SER A 98 -34.94 14.12 -10.29
C SER A 98 -35.63 13.91 -11.64
N ALA A 99 -35.17 12.95 -12.46
CA ALA A 99 -35.82 12.62 -13.73
C ALA A 99 -37.25 12.09 -13.53
N VAL A 100 -37.47 11.21 -12.55
CA VAL A 100 -38.81 10.71 -12.20
C VAL A 100 -39.74 11.85 -11.78
N LYS A 101 -39.25 12.80 -10.97
CA LYS A 101 -40.06 13.97 -10.56
C LYS A 101 -40.45 14.84 -11.74
N ALA A 102 -39.54 15.07 -12.69
CA ALA A 102 -39.84 15.85 -13.89
C ALA A 102 -40.90 15.16 -14.76
N ILE A 103 -40.81 13.83 -14.92
CA ILE A 103 -41.83 13.04 -15.63
C ILE A 103 -43.19 13.17 -14.93
N GLN A 104 -43.24 13.00 -13.61
CA GLN A 104 -44.48 13.11 -12.84
C GLN A 104 -45.14 14.49 -13.01
N GLN A 105 -44.34 15.57 -12.93
CA GLN A 105 -44.84 16.93 -13.14
C GLN A 105 -45.38 17.15 -14.56
N SER A 106 -44.76 16.54 -15.57
CA SER A 106 -45.24 16.64 -16.96
C SER A 106 -46.55 15.90 -17.22
N LEU A 107 -46.90 14.90 -16.40
CA LEU A 107 -48.18 14.18 -16.49
C LEU A 107 -49.32 14.87 -15.73
N GLU A 108 -49.00 15.78 -14.80
CA GLU A 108 -49.97 16.54 -14.00
C GLU A 108 -50.43 17.85 -14.68
N TYR A 109 -49.85 18.19 -15.84
CA TYR A 109 -50.27 19.27 -16.76
C TYR A 109 -51.02 18.71 -17.97
#